data_AF-A0A117NDD3-F1
#
_entry.id   AF-A0A117NDD3-F1
#
_cell.length_a   1.000
_cell.length_b   1.000
_cell.length_c   1.000
_cell.angle_alpha   90.00
_cell.angle_beta   90.00
_cell.angle_gamma   90.00
#
_symmetry.space_group_name_H-M   'P 1'
#
loop_
_entity.id
_entity.type
_entity.pdbx_description
1 polymer ?
#
loop_
_entity_poly.entity_id
_entity_poly.type
_entity_poly.pdbx_seq_one_letter_code
_entity_poly.pdbx_strand_id
1 'polypeptide(L)'
;MRRSALLPLLLLLGLSGCAVRQPVSPPPATAAEFGRSSSWLLQARLHSALYGCELLVLNGNNARLAGEQERLPGFRRQLGDCQGAAATAAREATHRLPSGQDRLLRNAQKTYLATWQAYLASLNIEHPADLQRKESYLRARAALLEAAAKESEHPARTREPTEKQLTIGS
;
A
#
# COMPACT_ATOMS: atom_id res chain seq x y z
N MET A 1 30.69 -2.53 56.73
CA MET A 1 29.67 -3.57 56.45
C MET A 1 28.31 -2.89 56.26
N ARG A 2 27.56 -3.36 55.26
CA ARG A 2 26.13 -3.12 54.96
C ARG A 2 25.70 -1.75 54.40
N ARG A 3 25.57 -1.77 53.07
CA ARG A 3 24.66 -0.99 52.21
C ARG A 3 23.18 -1.36 52.50
N SER A 4 22.27 -0.56 51.93
CA SER A 4 20.78 -0.69 51.84
C SER A 4 20.03 0.23 52.81
N ALA A 5 19.01 1.00 52.43
CA ALA A 5 18.14 0.93 51.26
C ALA A 5 17.60 2.32 50.89
N LEU A 6 17.98 2.83 49.71
CA LEU A 6 17.33 3.94 49.03
C LEU A 6 16.91 3.44 47.65
N LEU A 7 15.97 2.50 47.61
CA LEU A 7 15.36 1.97 46.38
C LEU A 7 14.11 1.21 46.84
N PRO A 8 12.95 1.89 46.95
CA PRO A 8 11.99 1.74 45.86
C PRO A 8 11.06 2.96 45.73
N LEU A 9 11.40 3.93 44.89
CA LEU A 9 10.38 4.91 44.42
C LEU A 9 10.53 5.28 42.94
N LEU A 10 11.46 4.65 42.22
CA LEU A 10 11.78 4.96 40.82
C LEU A 10 11.21 3.97 39.79
N LEU A 11 10.45 2.95 40.23
CA LEU A 11 10.00 1.86 39.35
C LEU A 11 8.57 2.03 38.78
N LEU A 12 7.84 3.09 39.12
CA LEU A 12 6.44 3.26 38.71
C LEU A 12 6.17 4.36 37.67
N LEU A 13 7.20 5.06 37.18
CA LEU A 13 7.06 6.13 36.18
C LEU A 13 7.41 5.68 34.74
N GLY A 14 7.65 4.40 34.51
CA GLY A 14 8.13 3.87 33.23
C GLY A 14 7.07 3.33 32.26
N LEU A 15 5.77 3.60 32.45
CA LEU A 15 4.69 2.91 31.71
C LEU A 15 3.78 3.78 30.83
N SER A 16 4.14 5.03 30.54
CA SER A 16 3.34 5.90 29.66
C SER A 16 4.16 6.54 28.56
N GLY A 17 4.90 5.71 27.83
CA GLY A 17 5.43 6.06 26.52
C GLY A 17 4.76 5.23 25.45
N CYS A 18 3.61 5.67 24.92
CA CYS A 18 3.13 5.19 23.63
C CYS A 18 4.15 5.61 22.58
N ALA A 19 5.18 4.79 22.37
CA ALA A 19 6.09 4.94 21.26
C ALA A 19 5.24 4.97 20.00
N VAL A 20 5.18 6.14 19.35
CA VAL A 20 4.66 6.30 18.00
C VAL A 20 5.40 5.27 17.16
N ARG A 21 4.69 4.17 16.84
CA ARG A 21 5.20 3.09 16.02
C ARG A 21 5.58 3.75 14.69
N GLN A 22 6.88 3.80 14.42
CA GLN A 22 7.39 4.38 13.16
C GLN A 22 6.64 3.74 11.99
N PRO A 23 6.36 4.50 10.92
CA PRO A 23 5.78 3.92 9.72
C PRO A 23 6.68 2.77 9.28
N VAL A 24 6.11 1.57 9.22
CA VAL A 24 6.82 0.37 8.80
C VAL A 24 7.27 0.62 7.36
N SER A 25 8.57 0.81 7.16
CA SER A 25 9.15 0.85 5.82
C SER A 25 8.74 -0.44 5.12
N PRO A 26 8.16 -0.37 3.90
CA PRO A 26 7.79 -1.57 3.18
C PRO A 26 9.04 -2.45 3.02
N PRO A 27 8.94 -3.78 3.26
CA PRO A 27 10.10 -4.66 3.17
C PRO A 27 10.69 -4.60 1.75
N PRO A 28 12.03 -4.69 1.62
CA PRO A 28 12.66 -4.83 0.31
C PRO A 28 12.09 -6.08 -0.39
N ALA A 29 11.96 -6.03 -1.71
CA ALA A 29 11.47 -7.14 -2.51
C ALA A 29 12.29 -8.40 -2.24
N THR A 30 11.72 -9.37 -1.50
CA THR A 30 12.39 -10.64 -1.17
C THR A 30 12.02 -11.73 -2.16
N ALA A 31 12.75 -12.85 -2.12
CA ALA A 31 12.49 -14.04 -2.93
C ALA A 31 11.05 -14.62 -2.81
N ALA A 32 10.25 -14.17 -1.84
CA ALA A 32 8.82 -14.47 -1.74
C ALA A 32 7.94 -13.77 -2.81
N GLU A 33 8.50 -12.84 -3.60
CA GLU A 33 7.84 -12.20 -4.74
C GLU A 33 7.88 -13.07 -6.01
N PHE A 34 8.75 -14.10 -6.07
CA PHE A 34 8.82 -15.04 -7.19
C PHE A 34 7.55 -15.90 -7.22
N GLY A 35 6.62 -15.56 -8.12
CA GLY A 35 5.35 -16.25 -8.33
C GLY A 35 4.10 -15.37 -8.19
N ARG A 36 4.24 -14.11 -7.73
CA ARG A 36 3.11 -13.16 -7.67
C ARG A 36 3.06 -12.28 -8.93
N SER A 37 1.87 -12.02 -9.44
CA SER A 37 1.69 -11.17 -10.62
C SER A 37 2.13 -9.72 -10.33
N SER A 38 2.58 -9.00 -11.35
CA SER A 38 2.96 -7.57 -11.26
C SER A 38 1.85 -6.72 -10.67
N SER A 39 0.59 -7.02 -11.01
CA SER A 39 -0.59 -6.35 -10.48
C SER A 39 -0.81 -6.61 -8.99
N TRP A 40 -0.57 -7.84 -8.52
CA TRP A 40 -0.62 -8.14 -7.08
C TRP A 40 0.43 -7.34 -6.32
N LEU A 41 1.67 -7.32 -6.82
CA LEU A 41 2.78 -6.59 -6.20
C LEU A 41 2.51 -5.08 -6.16
N LEU A 42 1.95 -4.51 -7.23
CA LEU A 42 1.52 -3.11 -7.26
C LEU A 42 0.49 -2.83 -6.16
N GLN A 43 -0.55 -3.65 -6.05
CA GLN A 43 -1.59 -3.46 -5.03
C GLN A 43 -1.05 -3.57 -3.61
N ALA A 44 -0.21 -4.57 -3.34
CA ALA A 44 0.36 -4.76 -2.01
C ALA A 44 1.20 -3.56 -1.57
N ARG A 45 2.04 -3.03 -2.47
CA ARG A 45 2.88 -1.85 -2.20
C ARG A 45 2.04 -0.59 -1.98
N LEU A 46 1.09 -0.31 -2.87
CA LEU A 46 0.23 0.88 -2.75
C LEU A 46 -0.68 0.81 -1.52
N HIS A 47 -1.24 -0.36 -1.21
CA HIS A 47 -2.09 -0.53 -0.03
C HIS A 47 -1.30 -0.33 1.26
N SER A 48 -0.11 -0.92 1.38
CA SER A 48 0.75 -0.78 2.57
C SER A 48 1.15 0.68 2.78
N ALA A 49 1.52 1.38 1.71
CA ALA A 49 1.88 2.80 1.77
C ALA A 49 0.71 3.70 2.20
N LEU A 50 -0.50 3.43 1.69
CA LEU A 50 -1.71 4.18 2.04
C LEU A 50 -2.16 3.95 3.49
N TYR A 51 -2.10 2.70 3.96
CA TYR A 51 -2.58 2.32 5.28
C TYR A 51 -1.87 3.08 6.41
N GLY A 52 -0.56 3.30 6.28
CA GLY A 52 0.20 4.10 7.25
C GLY A 52 -0.31 5.54 7.36
N CYS A 53 -0.68 6.15 6.23
CA CYS A 53 -1.19 7.52 6.22
C CYS A 53 -2.63 7.59 6.76
N GLU A 54 -3.47 6.59 6.45
CA GLU A 54 -4.82 6.48 7.04
C GLU A 54 -4.76 6.38 8.58
N LEU A 55 -3.82 5.62 9.14
CA LEU A 55 -3.62 5.53 10.58
C LEU A 55 -3.22 6.88 11.20
N LEU A 56 -2.35 7.65 10.54
CA LEU A 56 -1.97 8.99 11.01
C LEU A 56 -3.15 9.95 11.01
N VAL A 57 -4.00 9.91 9.98
CA VAL A 57 -5.24 10.67 9.92
C VAL A 57 -6.17 10.33 11.08
N LEU A 58 -6.40 9.04 11.34
CA LEU A 58 -7.25 8.60 12.44
C LEU A 58 -6.70 9.05 13.80
N ASN A 59 -5.40 8.88 14.04
CA ASN A 59 -4.77 9.30 15.28
C ASN A 59 -4.83 10.82 15.48
N GLY A 60 -4.57 11.59 14.42
CA GLY A 60 -4.68 13.05 14.48
C GLY A 60 -6.13 13.51 14.70
N ASN A 61 -7.10 12.83 14.08
CA ASN A 61 -8.51 13.15 14.26
C ASN A 61 -8.97 12.87 15.70
N ASN A 62 -8.53 11.75 16.28
CA ASN A 62 -8.78 11.44 17.68
C ASN A 62 -8.16 12.48 18.62
N ALA A 63 -6.90 12.89 18.38
CA ALA A 63 -6.26 13.96 19.16
C ALA A 63 -7.03 15.28 19.04
N ARG A 64 -7.54 15.62 17.84
CA ARG A 64 -8.38 16.80 17.63
C ARG A 64 -9.68 16.73 18.43
N LEU A 65 -10.35 15.58 18.43
CA LEU A 65 -11.58 15.35 19.19
C LEU A 65 -11.33 15.36 20.70
N ALA A 66 -10.15 14.95 21.15
CA ALA A 66 -9.70 15.01 22.55
C ALA A 66 -9.24 16.42 22.99
N GLY A 67 -9.20 17.40 22.08
CA GLY A 67 -8.77 18.77 22.39
C GLY A 67 -7.25 18.98 22.47
N GLU A 68 -6.45 18.01 22.02
CA GLU A 68 -4.98 18.04 22.08
C GLU A 68 -4.38 18.90 20.95
N GLN A 69 -4.69 20.19 20.96
CA GLN A 69 -4.36 21.12 19.87
C GLN A 69 -2.84 21.25 19.65
N GLU A 70 -2.02 21.17 20.70
CA GLU A 70 -0.57 21.25 20.57
C GLU A 70 0.05 20.09 19.77
N ARG A 71 -0.64 18.95 19.66
CA ARG A 71 -0.15 17.77 18.93
C ARG A 71 -0.49 17.81 17.44
N LEU A 72 -1.51 18.56 17.03
CA LEU A 72 -1.99 18.57 15.65
C LEU A 72 -0.94 18.99 14.62
N PRO A 73 -0.08 20.00 14.86
CA PRO A 73 1.01 20.33 13.94
C PRO A 73 1.96 19.16 13.68
N GLY A 74 2.22 18.34 14.72
CA GLY A 74 3.04 17.14 14.60
C GLY A 74 2.38 16.09 13.69
N PHE A 75 1.09 15.82 13.89
CA PHE A 75 0.35 14.90 13.03
C PHE A 75 0.27 15.39 11.57
N ARG A 76 0.05 16.69 11.32
CA ARG A 76 0.01 17.25 9.96
C ARG A 76 1.36 17.08 9.25
N ARG A 77 2.48 17.32 9.95
CA ARG A 77 3.83 17.10 9.41
C ARG A 77 4.05 15.63 9.06
N GLN A 78 3.77 14.73 10.01
CA GLN A 78 3.92 13.28 9.81
C GLN A 78 3.04 12.77 8.66
N LEU A 79 1.83 13.31 8.51
CA LEU A 79 0.95 12.97 7.39
C LEU A 79 1.54 13.42 6.05
N GLY A 80 2.07 14.65 5.97
CA GLY A 80 2.74 15.15 4.77
C GLY A 80 3.96 14.29 4.38
N ASP A 81 4.78 13.93 5.37
CA ASP A 81 5.93 13.04 5.16
C ASP A 81 5.47 11.65 4.66
N CYS A 82 4.41 11.11 5.25
CA CYS A 82 3.81 9.84 4.84
C CYS A 82 3.30 9.89 3.40
N GLN A 83 2.56 10.95 3.03
CA GLN A 83 2.04 11.14 1.67
C GLN A 83 3.18 11.25 0.65
N GLY A 84 4.27 11.96 0.99
CA GLY A 84 5.46 12.07 0.15
C GLY A 84 6.17 10.72 -0.06
N ALA A 85 6.35 9.95 1.03
CA ALA A 85 6.94 8.61 0.98
C ALA A 85 6.05 7.64 0.17
N ALA A 86 4.73 7.67 0.40
CA ALA A 86 3.78 6.84 -0.32
C ALA A 86 3.76 7.16 -1.82
N ALA A 87 3.78 8.44 -2.20
CA ALA A 87 3.88 8.85 -3.60
C ALA A 87 5.18 8.37 -4.26
N THR A 88 6.29 8.37 -3.52
CA THR A 88 7.57 7.82 -4.00
C THR A 88 7.50 6.32 -4.23
N ALA A 89 6.99 5.56 -3.26
CA ALA A 89 6.77 4.12 -3.40
C ALA A 89 5.86 3.78 -4.58
N ALA A 90 4.85 4.62 -4.85
CA ALA A 90 3.96 4.46 -5.99
C ALA A 90 4.66 4.65 -7.33
N ARG A 91 5.53 5.68 -7.45
CA ARG A 91 6.37 5.87 -8.64
C ARG A 91 7.26 4.66 -8.87
N GLU A 92 7.98 4.21 -7.84
CA GLU A 92 8.88 3.05 -7.94
C GLU A 92 8.13 1.77 -8.34
N ALA A 93 6.98 1.50 -7.73
CA ALA A 93 6.16 0.34 -8.07
C ALA A 93 5.66 0.39 -9.52
N THR A 94 5.32 1.59 -10.01
CA THR A 94 4.87 1.79 -11.39
C THR A 94 6.00 1.58 -12.39
N HIS A 95 7.22 2.05 -12.09
CA HIS A 95 8.40 1.85 -12.94
C HIS A 95 8.81 0.38 -13.08
N ARG A 96 8.44 -0.48 -12.12
CA ARG A 96 8.71 -1.92 -12.14
C ARG A 96 7.66 -2.74 -12.89
N LEU A 97 6.60 -2.11 -13.42
CA LEU A 97 5.59 -2.82 -14.19
C LEU A 97 6.15 -3.30 -15.54
N PRO A 98 5.86 -4.54 -15.97
CA PRO A 98 6.39 -5.06 -17.22
C PRO A 98 5.83 -4.31 -18.43
N SER A 99 6.70 -4.05 -19.41
CA SER A 99 6.29 -3.62 -20.75
C SER A 99 5.63 -4.80 -21.49
N GLY A 100 4.57 -4.53 -22.26
CA GLY A 100 3.92 -5.55 -23.11
C GLY A 100 2.69 -6.25 -22.51
N GLN A 101 2.23 -5.86 -21.32
CA GLN A 101 0.96 -6.34 -20.73
C GLN A 101 -0.26 -6.03 -21.60
N ASP A 102 -1.35 -6.79 -21.52
CA ASP A 102 -2.60 -6.46 -22.23
C ASP A 102 -3.10 -5.01 -21.97
N ARG A 103 -3.79 -4.43 -22.97
CA ARG A 103 -4.29 -3.04 -22.91
C ARG A 103 -5.26 -2.82 -21.75
N LEU A 104 -6.16 -3.78 -21.47
CA LEU A 104 -7.11 -3.69 -20.37
C LEU A 104 -6.37 -3.68 -19.04
N LEU A 105 -5.39 -4.56 -18.88
CA LEU A 105 -4.58 -4.63 -17.65
C LEU A 105 -3.82 -3.33 -17.39
N ARG A 106 -3.16 -2.78 -18.42
CA ARG A 106 -2.46 -1.48 -18.31
C ARG A 106 -3.41 -0.33 -17.97
N ASN A 107 -4.60 -0.31 -18.55
CA ASN A 107 -5.60 0.72 -18.26
C ASN A 107 -6.10 0.61 -16.82
N ALA A 108 -6.37 -0.62 -16.34
CA ALA A 108 -6.77 -0.85 -14.96
C ALA A 108 -5.67 -0.42 -13.97
N GLN A 109 -4.40 -0.69 -14.26
CA GLN A 109 -3.26 -0.21 -13.46
C GLN A 109 -3.20 1.31 -13.39
N LYS A 110 -3.40 2.01 -14.53
CA LYS A 110 -3.43 3.48 -14.58
C LYS A 110 -4.59 4.07 -13.77
N THR A 111 -5.79 3.54 -13.94
CA THR A 111 -6.98 3.98 -13.20
C THR A 111 -6.81 3.74 -11.70
N TYR A 112 -6.27 2.57 -11.33
CA TYR A 112 -5.95 2.25 -9.94
C TYR A 112 -4.95 3.26 -9.35
N LEU A 113 -3.84 3.53 -10.04
CA LEU A 113 -2.86 4.50 -9.58
C LEU A 113 -3.46 5.91 -9.44
N ALA A 114 -4.23 6.37 -10.42
CA ALA A 114 -4.83 7.71 -10.41
C ALA A 114 -5.82 7.90 -9.26
N THR A 115 -6.73 6.93 -9.07
CA THR A 115 -7.71 6.97 -7.97
C THR A 115 -7.06 6.80 -6.60
N TRP A 116 -6.02 5.98 -6.50
CA TRP A 116 -5.19 5.86 -5.29
C TRP A 116 -4.50 7.17 -4.94
N GLN A 117 -3.87 7.85 -5.92
CA GLN A 117 -3.21 9.15 -5.71
C GLN A 117 -4.22 10.22 -5.29
N ALA A 118 -5.39 10.24 -5.94
CA ALA A 118 -6.46 11.17 -5.60
C ALA A 118 -6.97 10.95 -4.17
N TYR A 119 -7.10 9.69 -3.73
CA TYR A 119 -7.49 9.38 -2.36
C TYR A 119 -6.38 9.73 -1.35
N LEU A 120 -5.12 9.37 -1.63
CA LEU A 120 -3.98 9.73 -0.79
C LEU A 120 -3.91 11.25 -0.54
N ALA A 121 -4.08 12.05 -1.59
CA ALA A 121 -4.06 13.51 -1.52
C ALA A 121 -5.25 14.11 -0.75
N SER A 122 -6.37 13.37 -0.64
CA SER A 122 -7.54 13.80 0.13
C SER A 122 -7.46 13.49 1.63
N LEU A 123 -6.48 12.67 2.04
CA LEU A 123 -6.29 12.32 3.44
C LEU A 123 -5.97 13.57 4.26
N ASN A 124 -6.81 13.83 5.26
CA ASN A 124 -6.66 14.98 6.11
C ASN A 124 -7.20 14.73 7.53
N ILE A 125 -6.62 15.35 8.55
CA ILE A 125 -6.97 15.13 9.96
C ILE A 125 -8.34 15.70 10.30
N GLU A 126 -8.71 16.83 9.70
CA GLU A 126 -10.00 17.48 9.92
C GLU A 126 -11.15 16.67 9.27
N HIS A 127 -10.87 16.00 8.16
CA HIS A 127 -11.83 15.21 7.40
C HIS A 127 -11.27 13.81 7.15
N PRO A 128 -11.46 12.87 8.09
CA PRO A 128 -10.66 11.66 8.16
C PRO A 128 -10.85 10.67 7.00
N ALA A 129 -11.87 10.86 6.17
CA ALA A 129 -12.00 10.17 4.90
C ALA A 129 -12.87 10.96 3.92
N ASP A 130 -12.36 11.18 2.71
CA ASP A 130 -13.20 11.46 1.53
C ASP A 130 -13.77 10.12 1.04
N LEU A 131 -15.00 9.81 1.45
CA LEU A 131 -15.65 8.52 1.15
C LEU A 131 -15.80 8.29 -0.36
N GLN A 132 -16.12 9.34 -1.12
CA GLN A 132 -16.29 9.24 -2.57
C GLN A 132 -14.97 8.86 -3.26
N ARG A 133 -13.85 9.46 -2.84
CA ARG A 133 -12.53 9.09 -3.36
C ARG A 133 -12.11 7.70 -2.89
N LYS A 134 -12.41 7.34 -1.64
CA LYS A 134 -12.14 5.99 -1.10
C LYS A 134 -12.85 4.92 -1.93
N GLU A 135 -14.14 5.10 -2.19
CA GLU A 135 -14.94 4.18 -3.01
C GLU A 135 -14.42 4.09 -4.44
N SER A 136 -14.03 5.22 -5.04
CA SER A 136 -13.45 5.25 -6.39
C SER A 136 -12.12 4.48 -6.45
N TYR A 137 -11.27 4.65 -5.45
CA TYR A 137 -10.04 3.87 -5.27
C TYR A 137 -10.32 2.36 -5.11
N LEU A 138 -11.28 1.99 -4.25
CA LEU A 138 -11.62 0.58 -3.99
C LEU A 138 -12.21 -0.10 -5.24
N ARG A 139 -13.07 0.59 -6.00
CA ARG A 139 -13.58 0.11 -7.28
C ARG A 139 -12.46 -0.13 -8.29
N ALA A 140 -11.53 0.82 -8.42
CA ALA A 140 -10.39 0.67 -9.32
C ALA A 140 -9.46 -0.49 -8.91
N ARG A 141 -9.29 -0.71 -7.60
CA ARG A 141 -8.55 -1.87 -7.06
C ARG A 141 -9.21 -3.19 -7.47
N ALA A 142 -10.52 -3.30 -7.33
CA ALA A 142 -11.27 -4.49 -7.73
C ALA A 142 -11.16 -4.75 -9.23
N ALA A 143 -11.35 -3.72 -10.07
CA ALA A 143 -11.22 -3.82 -11.51
C ALA A 143 -9.82 -4.28 -11.96
N LEU A 144 -8.77 -3.86 -11.24
CA LEU A 144 -7.40 -4.35 -11.49
C LEU A 144 -7.24 -5.83 -11.18
N LEU A 145 -7.85 -6.35 -10.11
CA LEU A 145 -7.82 -7.79 -9.80
C LEU A 145 -8.54 -8.59 -10.88
N GLU A 146 -9.70 -8.13 -11.34
CA GLU A 146 -10.46 -8.77 -12.40
C GLU A 146 -9.68 -8.78 -13.73
N ALA A 147 -9.05 -7.67 -14.11
CA ALA A 147 -8.22 -7.60 -15.30
C ALA A 147 -7.01 -8.54 -15.21
N ALA A 148 -6.38 -8.62 -14.03
CA ALA A 148 -5.25 -9.52 -13.80
C ALA A 148 -5.66 -11.00 -13.85
N ALA A 149 -6.85 -11.35 -13.33
CA ALA A 149 -7.38 -12.70 -13.40
C ALA A 149 -7.63 -13.15 -14.85
N LYS A 150 -8.27 -12.29 -15.66
CA LYS A 150 -8.53 -12.57 -17.09
C LYS A 150 -7.25 -12.75 -17.92
N GLU A 151 -6.20 -11.99 -17.60
CA GLU A 151 -4.88 -12.15 -18.22
C GLU A 151 -4.26 -13.51 -17.84
N SER A 152 -4.41 -13.92 -16.58
CA SER A 152 -3.88 -15.22 -16.11
C SER A 152 -4.64 -16.44 -16.65
N GLU A 153 -5.88 -16.27 -17.10
CA GLU A 153 -6.66 -17.29 -17.80
C GLU A 153 -6.28 -17.43 -19.28
N HIS A 154 -5.51 -16.48 -19.84
CA HIS A 154 -5.13 -16.45 -21.26
C HIS A 154 -3.89 -17.25 -21.72
N PRO A 155 -3.09 -17.98 -20.91
CA PRO A 155 -1.95 -18.73 -21.44
C PRO A 155 -2.29 -20.22 -21.66
N ALA A 156 -2.91 -20.57 -22.79
CA ALA A 156 -2.88 -21.94 -23.35
C ALA A 156 -3.40 -22.12 -24.80
N ARG A 157 -3.81 -21.08 -25.55
CA ARG A 157 -4.44 -21.29 -26.89
C ARG A 157 -3.55 -21.00 -28.11
N THR A 158 -2.25 -20.83 -27.92
CA THR A 158 -1.30 -20.60 -29.02
C THR A 158 -0.01 -21.36 -28.77
N ARG A 159 -0.07 -22.68 -28.87
CA ARG A 159 1.03 -23.61 -29.19
C ARG A 159 0.45 -25.03 -29.31
N GLU A 160 -0.53 -25.22 -30.19
CA GLU A 160 -0.64 -26.53 -30.83
C GLU A 160 0.51 -26.62 -31.84
N PRO A 161 1.41 -27.61 -31.73
CA PRO A 161 2.26 -27.95 -32.86
C PRO A 161 1.32 -28.48 -33.93
N THR A 162 1.24 -27.79 -35.07
CA THR A 162 0.55 -28.31 -36.25
C THR A 162 1.15 -29.67 -36.57
N GLU A 163 0.37 -30.72 -36.31
CA GLU A 163 0.61 -32.09 -36.72
C GLU A 163 0.86 -32.06 -38.22
N LYS A 164 2.13 -32.18 -38.62
CA LYS A 164 2.45 -32.47 -40.02
C LYS A 164 2.01 -33.91 -40.27
N GLN A 165 0.79 -34.07 -40.76
CA GLN A 165 0.39 -35.20 -41.57
C GLN A 165 1.38 -35.28 -42.75
N LEU A 166 2.40 -36.12 -42.62
CA LEU A 166 3.06 -36.72 -43.79
C LEU A 166 2.19 -37.90 -44.22
N THR A 167 1.23 -37.61 -45.09
CA THR A 167 0.81 -38.54 -46.13
C THR A 167 1.82 -38.47 -47.29
N ILE A 168 1.71 -39.44 -48.22
CA ILE A 168 2.63 -39.84 -49.30
C ILE A 168 3.56 -40.96 -48.80
N GLY A 169 3.33 -42.26 -49.05
CA GLY A 169 2.66 -42.89 -50.18
C GLY A 169 3.68 -43.21 -51.29
N SER A 170 4.27 -44.41 -51.23
CA SER A 170 4.65 -45.32 -52.32
C SER A 170 5.65 -46.37 -51.84
#